data_AF-A0A1G6V3X3-F1
#
_entry.id   AF-A0A1G6V3X3-F1
#
_cell.length_a   1.000
_cell.length_b   1.000
_cell.length_c   1.000
_cell.angle_alpha   90.00
_cell.angle_beta   90.00
_cell.angle_gamma   90.00
#
_symmetry.space_group_name_H-M   'P 1'
#
loop_
_entity.id
_entity.type
_entity.pdbx_description
1 polymer ?
#
loop_
_entity_poly.entity_id
_entity_poly.type
_entity_poly.pdbx_seq_one_letter_code
_entity_poly.pdbx_strand_id
1 'polypeptide(L)' 'MSTPTATLVHDLDVLHSSYVSAINLAIESGQDDYVAELAASYDREATLMVAQREGKTHLLPLRRRRAA' A
#
# COMPACT_ATOMS: atom_id res chain seq x y z
N MET A 1 -25.79 9.14 0.75
CA MET A 1 -24.62 9.42 1.61
C MET A 1 -23.81 8.13 1.67
N SER A 2 -22.65 8.07 1.01
CA SER A 2 -21.76 6.91 1.14
C SER A 2 -21.18 6.89 2.56
N THR A 3 -21.25 5.74 3.22
CA THR A 3 -20.68 5.60 4.58
C THR A 3 -19.16 5.68 4.49
N PRO A 4 -18.47 6.17 5.53
CA PRO A 4 -17.02 6.32 5.50
C PRO A 4 -16.32 5.00 5.11
N THR A 5 -16.84 3.85 5.56
CA THR A 5 -16.26 2.53 5.29
C THR A 5 -16.26 2.21 3.80
N ALA A 6 -17.31 2.61 3.07
CA ALA A 6 -17.37 2.45 1.62
C ALA A 6 -16.27 3.24 0.91
N THR A 7 -15.84 4.38 1.45
CA THR A 7 -14.71 5.15 0.90
C THR A 7 -13.38 4.46 1.12
N LEU A 8 -13.10 3.92 2.32
CA LEU A 8 -11.81 3.23 2.56
C LEU A 8 -11.67 1.99 1.67
N VAL A 9 -12.73 1.19 1.54
CA VAL A 9 -12.72 0.01 0.67
C VAL A 9 -12.45 0.43 -0.77
N HIS A 10 -13.11 1.48 -1.26
CA HIS A 10 -12.86 2.01 -2.59
C HIS A 10 -11.41 2.48 -2.78
N ASP A 11 -10.86 3.22 -1.82
CA ASP A 11 -9.48 3.71 -1.89
C ASP A 11 -8.47 2.53 -1.90
N LEU A 12 -8.75 1.47 -1.15
CA LEU A 12 -7.94 0.24 -1.14
C LEU A 12 -8.05 -0.54 -2.46
N ASP A 13 -9.22 -0.57 -3.10
CA ASP A 13 -9.40 -1.19 -4.42
C ASP A 13 -8.62 -0.43 -5.50
N VAL A 14 -8.62 0.90 -5.44
CA VAL A 14 -7.82 1.75 -6.34
C VAL A 14 -6.33 1.50 -6.13
N LEU A 15 -5.89 1.45 -4.86
CA LEU A 15 -4.50 1.12 -4.50
C LEU A 15 -4.10 -0.25 -5.07
N HIS A 16 -4.91 -1.28 -4.81
CA HIS A 16 -4.68 -2.63 -5.28
C HIS A 16 -4.54 -2.69 -6.80
N SER A 17 -5.47 -2.06 -7.53
CA SER A 17 -5.48 -2.03 -9.00
C SER A 17 -4.20 -1.38 -9.57
N SER A 18 -3.72 -0.32 -8.93
CA SER A 18 -2.47 0.36 -9.30
C SER A 18 -1.26 -0.56 -9.13
N TYR A 19 -1.12 -1.20 -7.97
CA TYR A 19 0.01 -2.10 -7.70
C TYR A 19 -0.02 -3.37 -8.56
N VAL A 20 -1.19 -3.96 -8.83
CA VAL A 20 -1.33 -5.08 -9.76
C VAL A 20 -0.82 -4.69 -11.15
N SER A 21 -1.21 -3.50 -11.63
CA SER A 21 -0.75 -3.00 -12.94
C SER A 21 0.78 -2.80 -12.97
N ALA A 22 1.35 -2.23 -11.92
CA ALA A 22 2.79 -2.02 -11.81
C ALA A 22 3.58 -3.34 -11.71
N ILE A 23 3.09 -4.30 -10.93
CA ILE A 23 3.71 -5.62 -10.78
C ILE A 23 3.70 -6.38 -12.10
N ASN A 24 2.57 -6.38 -12.81
CA ASN A 24 2.48 -7.05 -14.11
C ASN A 24 3.49 -6.45 -15.10
N LEU A 25 3.61 -5.12 -15.15
CA LEU A 25 4.61 -4.46 -15.99
C LEU A 25 6.06 -4.83 -15.61
N ALA A 26 6.35 -4.94 -14.31
CA ALA A 26 7.67 -5.35 -13.83
C ALA A 26 7.98 -6.80 -14.19
N ILE A 27 7.00 -7.72 -14.08
CA ILE A 27 7.11 -9.12 -14.51
C ILE A 27 7.39 -9.19 -16.01
N GLU A 28 6.60 -8.48 -16.83
CA GLU A 28 6.78 -8.42 -18.28
C GLU A 28 8.16 -7.89 -18.68
N SER A 29 8.74 -7.03 -17.83
CA SER A 29 10.08 -6.45 -18.02
C SER A 29 11.21 -7.28 -17.39
N GLY A 30 10.91 -8.42 -16.77
CA GLY A 30 11.90 -9.29 -16.10
C GLY A 30 12.56 -8.67 -14.86
N GLN A 31 11.87 -7.75 -14.18
CA GLN A 31 12.40 -7.02 -13.02
C GLN A 31 11.95 -7.66 -11.71
N ASP A 32 12.40 -8.90 -11.45
CA ASP A 32 11.92 -9.71 -10.32
C ASP A 32 12.17 -9.07 -8.94
N ASP A 33 13.32 -8.43 -8.73
CA ASP A 33 13.61 -7.70 -7.49
C ASP A 33 12.62 -6.55 -7.27
N TYR A 34 12.25 -5.86 -8.36
CA TYR A 34 11.32 -4.74 -8.31
C TYR A 34 9.88 -5.21 -8.03
N VAL A 35 9.50 -6.41 -8.48
CA VAL A 35 8.22 -7.04 -8.12
C VAL A 35 8.11 -7.22 -6.60
N ALA A 36 9.18 -7.71 -5.95
CA ALA A 36 9.20 -7.87 -4.51
C ALA A 36 9.12 -6.52 -3.76
N GLU A 37 9.80 -5.49 -4.28
CA GLU A 37 9.71 -4.13 -3.74
C GLU A 37 8.30 -3.53 -3.85
N LEU A 38 7.63 -3.76 -4.99
CA LEU A 38 6.25 -3.31 -5.22
C LEU A 38 5.28 -4.01 -4.28
N ALA A 39 5.38 -5.33 -4.11
CA ALA A 39 4.53 -6.08 -3.18
C ALA A 39 4.72 -5.59 -1.74
N ALA A 40 5.97 -5.41 -1.29
CA ALA A 40 6.25 -4.88 0.04
C ALA A 40 5.76 -3.43 0.22
N SER A 41 5.71 -2.65 -0.86
CA SER A 41 5.20 -1.27 -0.83
C SER A 41 3.68 -1.23 -0.73
N TYR A 42 2.99 -2.09 -1.46
CA TYR A 42 1.53 -2.28 -1.34
C TYR A 42 1.13 -2.62 0.10
N ASP A 43 1.77 -3.62 0.70
CA ASP A 43 1.46 -4.05 2.08
C ASP A 43 1.64 -2.90 3.08
N ARG A 44 2.74 -2.14 2.95
CA ARG A 44 3.00 -0.97 3.80
C ARG A 44 1.95 0.12 3.64
N GLU A 45 1.57 0.42 2.41
CA GLU A 45 0.65 1.52 2.10
C GLU A 45 -0.79 1.16 2.51
N ALA A 46 -1.26 -0.05 2.19
CA ALA A 46 -2.56 -0.55 2.62
C ALA A 46 -2.66 -0.58 4.16
N THR A 47 -1.62 -1.06 4.84
CA THR A 47 -1.55 -1.05 6.31
C THR A 47 -1.62 0.36 6.88
N LEU A 48 -0.92 1.32 6.26
CA LEU A 48 -0.97 2.73 6.68
C LEU A 48 -2.36 3.32 6.53
N MET A 49 -3.04 3.08 5.40
CA MET A 49 -4.40 3.57 5.15
C MET A 49 -5.40 3.03 6.17
N VAL A 50 -5.35 1.73 6.47
CA VAL A 50 -6.20 1.11 7.50
C VAL A 50 -5.87 1.67 8.87
N ALA A 51 -4.60 1.76 9.25
CA ALA A 51 -4.19 2.27 10.56
C ALA A 51 -4.59 3.74 10.77
N GLN A 52 -4.47 4.58 9.74
CA GLN A 52 -4.93 5.97 9.78
C GLN A 52 -6.44 6.02 9.97
N ARG A 53 -7.19 5.20 9.23
CA ARG A 53 -8.64 5.21 9.30
C ARG A 53 -9.19 4.73 10.64
N GLU A 54 -8.54 3.72 11.21
CA GLU A 54 -8.91 3.12 12.50
C GLU A 54 -8.31 3.88 13.71
N GLY A 55 -7.51 4.93 13.49
CA GLY A 55 -6.82 5.64 14.57
C GLY A 55 -5.73 4.81 15.27
N LYS A 56 -5.24 3.75 14.61
CA LYS A 56 -4.27 2.77 15.13
C LYS A 56 -2.85 3.01 14.63
N THR A 57 -2.51 4.25 14.29
CA THR A 57 -1.18 4.62 13.78
C THR A 57 -0.04 4.32 14.77
N HIS A 58 -0.34 4.22 16.07
CA HIS A 58 0.61 3.81 17.11
C HIS A 58 1.07 2.34 17.00
N LEU A 59 0.35 1.50 16.23
CA LEU A 59 0.74 0.12 15.93
C LEU A 59 1.68 0.02 14.72
N LEU A 60 1.88 1.11 13.98
CA LEU A 60 2.77 1.10 12.82
C LEU A 60 4.23 0.99 13.27
N PRO A 61 5.07 0.26 12.51
CA PRO A 61 6.50 0.22 12.77
C PRO A 61 7.07 1.64 12.83
N LEU A 62 7.91 1.90 13.84
CA LEU A 62 8.61 3.18 13.96
C LEU A 62 9.40 3.43 12.67
N ARG A 63 9.03 4.49 11.93
CA ARG A 63 9.84 4.96 10.79
C ARG A 63 11.21 5.36 11.35
N ARG A 64 12.24 4.56 11.12
CA ARG A 64 13.62 4.99 11.33
C ARG A 64 13.82 6.24 10.48
N ARG A 65 14.04 7.39 11.11
CA ARG A 65 14.56 8.56 10.38
C ARG A 65 15.86 8.11 9.75
N ARG A 66 15.93 8.17 8.42
CA ARG A 66 17.17 7.98 7.70
C ARG A 66 18.09 9.12 8.15
N ALA A 67 19.19 8.79 8.83
CA ALA A 67 20.23 9.77 9.16
C ALA A 67 20.73 10.37 7.84
N ALA A 68 20.80 11.71 7.79
CA ALA A 68 21.24 12.48 6.63
C ALA A 68 22.72 12.24 6.33
#